data_AF-A0A388LQK9-F1
#
_entry.id   AF-A0A388LQK9-F1
#
_cell.length_a   1.000
_cell.length_b   1.000
_cell.length_c   1.000
_cell.angle_alpha   90.00
_cell.angle_beta   90.00
_cell.angle_gamma   90.00
#
_symmetry.space_group_name_H-M   'P 1'
#
loop_
_entity.id
_entity.type
_entity.pdbx_description
1 polymer ?
#
loop_
_entity_poly.entity_id
_entity_poly.type
_entity_poly.pdbx_seq_one_letter_code
_entity_poly.pdbx_strand_id
1 'polypeptide(L)'
;MSECREAMDIASNFMASGLENFDGTYRPPFDFCVKLAEFALARSDHFVSRTMERSGTDVKHESDKALVQEILEFWRSGHMTGLRNEDHRFWILKMLPHVIDFDLAGADNRHVPLRMLICSPCPCRHSSLGWFAKVLDRETDVLIATADGSSGDIVTRLQLLALSTVSNRYRPYGDVPIVQRTSGCFASNVVDQEYDLVLSREELLDHDHSLGSTTMSSTPSTVKFDNIKNVHRLRRASFVGQHGHSISYSSGSEFERLIPIVASLSYLHSYYLNKQRYPDFDCLVMEFGIRTSSLENLQRRDSEQRQNNCQRFHRIFRDTCWETLPDDLVMKILGFLLQRPPLHILRPLQPPRQMTSITHI
;
A
#
# COMPACT_ATOMS: atom_id res chain seq x y z
N MET A 1 29.62 -25.31 1.83
CA MET A 1 29.37 -24.03 2.56
C MET A 1 29.96 -22.82 1.84
N SER A 2 31.22 -22.85 1.33
CA SER A 2 31.77 -21.69 0.60
C SER A 2 31.14 -21.47 -0.79
N GLU A 3 30.81 -22.54 -1.53
CA GLU A 3 30.17 -22.44 -2.86
C GLU A 3 28.80 -21.75 -2.82
N CYS A 4 28.01 -21.95 -1.76
CA CYS A 4 26.74 -21.23 -1.58
C CYS A 4 26.97 -19.76 -1.24
N ARG A 5 28.01 -19.43 -0.46
CA ARG A 5 28.33 -18.04 -0.15
C ARG A 5 28.83 -17.32 -1.42
N GLU A 6 29.65 -17.98 -2.22
CA GLU A 6 30.15 -17.45 -3.48
C GLU A 6 29.05 -17.27 -4.53
N ALA A 7 28.14 -18.23 -4.70
CA ALA A 7 26.98 -18.06 -5.58
C ALA A 7 26.04 -16.93 -5.11
N MET A 8 25.91 -16.73 -3.80
CA MET A 8 25.11 -15.65 -3.20
C MET A 8 25.78 -14.28 -3.30
N ASP A 9 27.11 -14.23 -3.17
CA ASP A 9 27.90 -13.03 -3.40
C ASP A 9 27.94 -12.71 -4.90
N ILE A 10 27.98 -13.71 -5.79
CA ILE A 10 27.84 -13.51 -7.24
C ILE A 10 26.43 -13.02 -7.56
N ALA A 11 25.38 -13.59 -6.97
CA ALA A 11 24.01 -13.08 -7.17
C ALA A 11 23.89 -11.65 -6.64
N SER A 12 24.35 -11.37 -5.41
CA SER A 12 24.31 -10.04 -4.80
C SER A 12 25.20 -9.03 -5.54
N ASN A 13 26.36 -9.44 -6.05
CA ASN A 13 27.25 -8.61 -6.85
C ASN A 13 26.69 -8.43 -8.25
N PHE A 14 26.09 -9.43 -8.89
CA PHE A 14 25.37 -9.30 -10.15
C PHE A 14 24.20 -8.31 -10.02
N MET A 15 23.52 -8.34 -8.87
CA MET A 15 22.46 -7.39 -8.51
C MET A 15 22.98 -5.98 -8.29
N ALA A 16 24.16 -5.85 -7.65
CA ALA A 16 24.79 -4.57 -7.35
C ALA A 16 25.49 -3.95 -8.57
N SER A 17 26.19 -4.75 -9.39
CA SER A 17 26.95 -4.34 -10.57
C SER A 17 26.07 -4.16 -11.80
N GLY A 18 24.97 -4.92 -11.89
CA GLY A 18 23.93 -4.71 -12.89
C GLY A 18 23.18 -3.37 -12.75
N LEU A 19 23.39 -2.64 -11.65
CA LEU A 19 22.85 -1.29 -11.47
C LEU A 19 23.67 -0.20 -12.17
N GLU A 20 24.94 -0.44 -12.51
CA GLU A 20 25.84 0.66 -12.91
C GLU A 20 26.51 0.50 -14.30
N ASN A 21 26.63 -0.72 -14.87
CA ASN A 21 27.57 -0.93 -16.01
C ASN A 21 27.09 -1.80 -17.20
N PHE A 22 25.79 -1.99 -17.44
CA PHE A 22 25.37 -2.73 -18.63
C PHE A 22 25.45 -1.86 -19.90
N ASP A 23 26.48 -2.10 -20.72
CA ASP A 23 26.70 -1.53 -22.05
C ASP A 23 25.69 -1.98 -23.14
N GLY A 24 24.64 -2.72 -22.73
CA GLY A 24 23.56 -3.17 -23.58
C GLY A 24 23.76 -4.54 -24.25
N THR A 25 24.89 -5.22 -24.09
CA THR A 25 25.23 -6.39 -24.94
C THR A 25 24.73 -7.75 -24.44
N TYR A 26 24.47 -7.93 -23.13
CA TYR A 26 23.96 -9.20 -22.59
C TYR A 26 22.81 -9.00 -21.62
N ARG A 27 21.66 -9.63 -21.89
CA ARG A 27 20.49 -9.62 -21.00
C ARG A 27 20.12 -11.07 -20.67
N PRO A 28 20.20 -11.52 -19.40
CA PRO A 28 19.82 -12.88 -19.04
C PRO A 28 18.34 -13.14 -19.37
N PRO A 29 17.95 -14.39 -19.68
CA PRO A 29 16.55 -14.76 -19.86
C PRO A 29 15.73 -14.48 -18.59
N PHE A 30 14.44 -14.11 -18.74
CA PHE A 30 13.52 -13.88 -17.61
C PHE A 30 13.50 -15.07 -16.64
N ASP A 31 13.36 -16.29 -17.18
CA ASP A 31 13.30 -17.53 -16.41
C ASP A 31 14.57 -17.75 -15.56
N PHE A 32 15.73 -17.27 -16.04
CA PHE A 32 16.96 -17.32 -15.27
C PHE A 32 16.90 -16.38 -14.06
N CYS A 33 16.45 -15.13 -14.24
CA CYS A 33 16.29 -14.18 -13.13
C CYS A 33 15.29 -14.70 -12.08
N VAL A 34 14.18 -15.30 -12.51
CA VAL A 34 13.20 -15.91 -11.61
C VAL A 34 13.85 -17.03 -10.80
N LYS A 35 14.52 -17.98 -11.47
CA LYS A 35 15.20 -19.10 -10.80
C LYS A 35 16.32 -18.63 -9.86
N LEU A 36 17.02 -17.56 -10.22
CA LEU A 36 18.05 -16.97 -9.36
C LEU A 36 17.44 -16.37 -8.10
N ALA A 37 16.34 -15.62 -8.22
CA ALA A 37 15.61 -15.10 -7.06
C ALA A 37 15.09 -16.22 -6.16
N GLU A 38 14.51 -17.27 -6.73
CA GLU A 38 14.08 -18.46 -5.99
C GLU A 38 15.23 -19.12 -5.24
N PHE A 39 16.36 -19.32 -5.92
CA PHE A 39 17.53 -19.93 -5.34
C PHE A 39 18.02 -19.10 -4.16
N ALA A 40 18.11 -17.77 -4.33
CA ALA A 40 18.54 -16.86 -3.27
C ALA A 40 17.60 -16.92 -2.05
N LEU A 41 16.28 -16.90 -2.27
CA LEU A 41 15.28 -16.99 -1.19
C LEU A 41 15.27 -18.35 -0.50
N ALA A 42 15.49 -19.43 -1.26
CA ALA A 42 15.54 -20.77 -0.70
C ALA A 42 16.75 -20.99 0.22
N ARG A 43 17.86 -20.27 -0.03
CA ARG A 43 19.17 -20.54 0.55
C ARG A 43 19.75 -19.44 1.44
N SER A 44 19.16 -18.25 1.47
CA SER A 44 19.73 -17.11 2.21
C SER A 44 18.69 -16.33 3.00
N ASP A 45 18.70 -16.56 4.31
CA ASP A 45 17.92 -15.76 5.26
C ASP A 45 18.34 -14.28 5.21
N HIS A 46 19.61 -14.01 4.93
CA HIS A 46 20.10 -12.64 4.72
C HIS A 46 19.42 -11.98 3.51
N PHE A 47 19.31 -12.69 2.38
CA PHE A 47 18.63 -12.17 1.19
C PHE A 47 17.16 -11.90 1.51
N VAL A 48 16.47 -12.87 2.12
CA VAL A 48 15.07 -12.72 2.58
C VAL A 48 14.91 -11.47 3.46
N SER A 49 15.75 -11.34 4.51
CA SER A 49 15.69 -10.20 5.45
C SER A 49 15.99 -8.85 4.84
N ARG A 50 16.76 -8.81 3.74
CA ARG A 50 17.11 -7.59 3.02
C ARG A 50 16.05 -7.20 1.99
N THR A 51 15.35 -8.18 1.42
CA THR A 51 14.34 -7.92 0.39
C THR A 51 12.96 -7.69 0.96
N MET A 52 12.66 -8.28 2.12
CA MET A 52 11.32 -8.29 2.69
C MET A 52 11.17 -7.23 3.76
N GLU A 53 10.14 -6.40 3.61
CA GLU A 53 9.78 -5.40 4.61
C GLU A 53 8.40 -5.68 5.18
N ARG A 54 8.20 -5.35 6.46
CA ARG A 54 6.92 -5.56 7.15
C ARG A 54 6.46 -4.29 7.85
N SER A 55 5.19 -3.97 7.67
CA SER A 55 4.46 -2.94 8.40
C SER A 55 3.29 -3.58 9.14
N GLY A 56 3.12 -3.27 10.41
CA GLY A 56 2.09 -3.88 11.26
C GLY A 56 2.55 -5.16 11.95
N THR A 57 1.60 -5.91 12.49
CA THR A 57 1.88 -7.10 13.32
C THR A 57 1.55 -8.38 12.59
N ASP A 58 2.53 -9.29 12.56
CA ASP A 58 2.36 -10.64 12.07
C ASP A 58 1.49 -11.47 13.03
N VAL A 59 0.19 -11.45 12.80
CA VAL A 59 -0.81 -12.17 13.62
C VAL A 59 -0.70 -13.70 13.44
N LYS A 60 -0.21 -14.15 12.28
CA LYS A 60 -0.15 -15.58 11.93
C LYS A 60 1.20 -16.21 12.24
N HIS A 61 2.17 -15.43 12.73
CA HIS A 61 3.55 -15.85 12.97
C HIS A 61 4.18 -16.51 11.73
N GLU A 62 3.88 -15.97 10.55
CA GLU A 62 4.40 -16.47 9.29
C GLU A 62 5.88 -16.14 9.13
N SER A 63 6.67 -17.09 8.65
CA SER A 63 8.08 -16.83 8.32
C SER A 63 8.19 -15.88 7.13
N ASP A 64 9.21 -15.01 7.12
CA ASP A 64 9.50 -14.13 5.97
C ASP A 64 9.66 -14.93 4.68
N LYS A 65 10.28 -16.11 4.78
CA LYS A 65 10.46 -17.01 3.65
C LYS A 65 9.14 -17.44 3.02
N ALA A 66 8.16 -17.83 3.84
CA ALA A 66 6.83 -18.22 3.36
C ALA A 66 6.10 -17.04 2.70
N LEU A 67 6.15 -15.85 3.30
CA LEU A 67 5.51 -14.65 2.73
C LEU A 67 6.14 -14.22 1.42
N VAL A 68 7.48 -14.26 1.30
CA VAL A 68 8.14 -13.93 0.04
C VAL A 68 7.82 -14.97 -1.03
N GLN A 69 7.77 -16.26 -0.68
CA GLN A 69 7.34 -17.31 -1.60
C GLN A 69 5.91 -17.07 -2.10
N GLU A 70 4.99 -16.74 -1.20
CA GLU A 70 3.60 -16.44 -1.54
C GLU A 70 3.49 -15.22 -2.48
N ILE A 71 4.29 -14.17 -2.24
CA ILE A 71 4.36 -13.00 -3.12
C ILE A 71 4.90 -13.40 -4.50
N LEU A 72 5.95 -14.21 -4.56
CA LEU A 72 6.50 -14.71 -5.83
C LEU A 72 5.54 -15.63 -6.59
N GLU A 73 4.77 -16.46 -5.89
CA GLU A 73 3.77 -17.33 -6.51
C GLU A 73 2.64 -16.50 -7.10
N PHE A 74 2.14 -15.51 -6.35
CA PHE A 74 1.15 -14.55 -6.83
C PHE A 74 1.61 -13.86 -8.13
N TRP A 75 2.91 -13.61 -8.25
CA TRP A 75 3.49 -13.01 -9.44
C TRP A 75 3.54 -13.93 -10.64
N ARG A 76 3.87 -15.21 -10.41
CA ARG A 76 3.85 -16.22 -11.48
C ARG A 76 2.45 -16.46 -12.00
N SER A 77 1.46 -16.47 -11.11
CA SER A 77 0.14 -17.01 -11.41
C SER A 77 -0.70 -16.21 -12.40
N GLY A 78 -0.31 -14.99 -12.80
CA GLY A 78 -1.10 -14.36 -13.87
C GLY A 78 -0.87 -12.89 -14.21
N HIS A 79 -0.15 -12.12 -13.40
CA HIS A 79 -0.11 -10.66 -13.60
C HIS A 79 1.13 -10.14 -14.34
N MET A 80 2.04 -11.03 -14.78
CA MET A 80 3.28 -10.63 -15.48
C MET A 80 3.36 -11.14 -16.92
N THR A 81 2.32 -11.79 -17.44
CA THR A 81 2.30 -12.29 -18.83
C THR A 81 2.43 -11.16 -19.85
N GLY A 82 1.96 -9.95 -19.51
CA GLY A 82 2.15 -8.73 -20.30
C GLY A 82 3.56 -8.15 -20.27
N LEU A 83 4.41 -8.57 -19.32
CA LEU A 83 5.77 -8.03 -19.12
C LEU A 83 6.85 -8.76 -19.93
N ARG A 84 6.46 -9.42 -21.01
CA ARG A 84 7.39 -10.08 -21.93
C ARG A 84 8.34 -9.12 -22.66
N ASN A 85 8.14 -7.81 -22.52
CA ASN A 85 9.08 -6.83 -23.04
C ASN A 85 10.45 -6.95 -22.35
N GLU A 86 11.48 -6.89 -23.18
CA GLU A 86 12.85 -7.22 -22.85
C GLU A 86 13.48 -6.40 -21.71
N ASP A 87 12.93 -5.21 -21.43
CA ASP A 87 13.39 -4.32 -20.37
C ASP A 87 12.88 -4.74 -18.98
N HIS A 88 11.97 -5.71 -18.88
CA HIS A 88 11.34 -6.10 -17.61
C HIS A 88 12.00 -7.29 -16.88
N ARG A 89 13.12 -7.81 -17.39
CA ARG A 89 13.76 -9.04 -16.89
C ARG A 89 14.54 -8.90 -15.59
N PHE A 90 15.13 -7.73 -15.34
CA PHE A 90 15.86 -7.46 -14.11
C PHE A 90 14.96 -7.00 -12.96
N TRP A 91 13.64 -6.92 -13.17
CA TRP A 91 12.75 -6.36 -12.18
C TRP A 91 12.47 -7.33 -11.05
N ILE A 92 12.30 -8.62 -11.30
CA ILE A 92 12.04 -9.58 -10.21
C ILE A 92 13.11 -9.52 -9.10
N LEU A 93 14.31 -9.18 -9.52
CA LEU A 93 15.49 -8.95 -8.70
C LEU A 93 15.48 -7.58 -7.99
N LYS A 94 14.89 -6.55 -8.59
CA LYS A 94 14.77 -5.19 -8.05
C LYS A 94 13.47 -4.92 -7.30
N MET A 95 12.60 -5.90 -7.16
CA MET A 95 11.32 -5.65 -6.54
C MET A 95 11.40 -5.91 -5.04
N LEU A 96 10.73 -5.03 -4.30
CA LEU A 96 10.74 -5.03 -2.85
C LEU A 96 9.40 -5.59 -2.39
N PRO A 97 9.31 -6.88 -2.02
CA PRO A 97 8.13 -7.42 -1.39
C PRO A 97 7.91 -6.75 -0.02
N HIS A 98 6.68 -6.32 0.24
CA HIS A 98 6.27 -5.83 1.55
C HIS A 98 4.97 -6.50 1.98
N VAL A 99 4.87 -6.80 3.28
CA VAL A 99 3.60 -7.10 3.94
C VAL A 99 3.17 -5.88 4.74
N ILE A 100 1.95 -5.42 4.53
CA ILE A 100 1.35 -4.32 5.28
C ILE A 100 0.08 -4.83 5.94
N ASP A 101 0.14 -5.00 7.25
CA ASP A 101 -1.00 -5.31 8.10
C ASP A 101 -1.61 -4.01 8.65
N PHE A 102 -2.87 -3.76 8.31
CA PHE A 102 -3.57 -2.53 8.62
C PHE A 102 -5.06 -2.78 8.92
N ASP A 103 -5.66 -1.87 9.67
CA ASP A 103 -7.10 -1.82 9.86
C ASP A 103 -7.66 -0.59 9.17
N LEU A 104 -8.73 -0.81 8.42
CA LEU A 104 -9.54 0.25 7.88
C LEU A 104 -10.68 0.55 8.85
N ALA A 105 -10.74 1.78 9.36
CA ALA A 105 -11.84 2.23 10.21
C ALA A 105 -12.97 2.77 9.33
N GLY A 106 -14.21 2.33 9.55
CA GLY A 106 -15.39 2.92 8.93
C GLY A 106 -15.92 4.14 9.70
N ALA A 107 -16.87 4.86 9.10
CA ALA A 107 -17.58 5.98 9.72
C ALA A 107 -18.35 5.60 10.99
N ASP A 108 -18.71 4.33 11.13
CA ASP A 108 -19.33 3.74 12.32
C ASP A 108 -18.31 3.24 13.35
N ASN A 109 -17.02 3.58 13.19
CA ASN A 109 -15.89 3.09 13.98
C ASN A 109 -15.68 1.58 13.96
N ARG A 110 -16.33 0.84 13.05
CA ARG A 110 -16.02 -0.59 12.88
C ARG A 110 -14.72 -0.73 12.10
N HIS A 111 -13.90 -1.69 12.51
CA HIS A 111 -12.62 -1.95 11.89
C HIS A 111 -12.71 -3.16 10.95
N VAL A 112 -12.09 -3.04 9.78
CA VAL A 112 -11.88 -4.14 8.85
C VAL A 112 -10.39 -4.47 8.84
N PRO A 113 -9.98 -5.61 9.41
CA PRO A 113 -8.58 -5.99 9.45
C PRO A 113 -8.14 -6.56 8.11
N LEU A 114 -7.14 -5.91 7.53
CA LEU A 114 -6.68 -6.18 6.18
C LEU A 114 -5.18 -6.39 6.15
N ARG A 115 -4.76 -7.21 5.18
CA ARG A 115 -3.37 -7.44 4.85
C ARG A 115 -3.16 -7.12 3.40
N MET A 116 -2.16 -6.32 3.12
CA MET A 116 -1.70 -6.08 1.76
C MET A 116 -0.36 -6.78 1.58
N LEU A 117 -0.31 -7.69 0.61
CA LEU A 117 0.97 -8.16 0.07
C LEU A 117 1.24 -7.31 -1.16
N ILE A 118 2.15 -6.35 -1.04
CA ILE A 118 2.54 -5.46 -2.13
C ILE A 118 3.93 -5.87 -2.59
N CYS A 119 4.18 -5.70 -3.87
CA CYS A 119 5.52 -5.72 -4.35
C CYS A 119 5.69 -4.63 -5.39
N SER A 120 6.63 -3.75 -5.06
CA SER A 120 6.87 -2.52 -5.79
C SER A 120 8.20 -2.61 -6.52
N PRO A 121 8.32 -2.02 -7.72
CA PRO A 121 9.61 -1.74 -8.29
C PRO A 121 10.44 -0.90 -7.31
N CYS A 122 11.74 -1.22 -7.18
CA CYS A 122 12.68 -0.31 -6.57
C CYS A 122 12.58 1.04 -7.31
N PRO A 123 12.60 2.18 -6.59
CA PRO A 123 12.48 3.52 -7.15
C PRO A 123 13.71 3.97 -7.96
N CYS A 124 14.26 3.10 -8.80
CA CYS A 124 15.26 3.45 -9.79
C CYS A 124 14.61 4.32 -10.89
N ARG A 125 15.35 5.29 -11.43
CA ARG A 125 14.85 6.45 -12.21
C ARG A 125 14.03 6.18 -13.49
N HIS A 126 13.76 4.93 -13.87
CA HIS A 126 13.19 4.60 -15.20
C HIS A 126 12.23 3.39 -15.19
N SER A 127 11.38 3.24 -14.16
CA SER A 127 10.35 2.21 -14.17
C SER A 127 9.11 2.74 -14.84
N SER A 128 8.79 2.26 -16.04
CA SER A 128 7.46 2.44 -16.63
C SER A 128 6.39 1.55 -15.97
N LEU A 129 6.79 0.69 -15.03
CA LEU A 129 5.87 -0.24 -14.39
C LEU A 129 5.12 0.39 -13.22
N GLY A 130 3.85 0.01 -13.13
CA GLY A 130 3.08 0.19 -11.90
C GLY A 130 3.57 -0.75 -10.79
N TRP A 131 2.76 -0.83 -9.74
CA TRP A 131 2.98 -1.69 -8.58
C TRP A 131 1.94 -2.79 -8.53
N PHE A 132 2.28 -3.88 -7.86
CA PHE A 132 1.45 -5.06 -7.77
C PHE A 132 1.06 -5.29 -6.33
N ALA A 133 -0.19 -5.64 -6.07
CA ALA A 133 -0.62 -5.98 -4.73
C ALA A 133 -1.81 -6.92 -4.73
N LYS A 134 -1.97 -7.63 -3.61
CA LYS A 134 -3.22 -8.24 -3.21
C LYS A 134 -3.60 -7.75 -1.83
N VAL A 135 -4.89 -7.50 -1.63
CA VAL A 135 -5.48 -7.10 -0.34
C VAL A 135 -6.39 -8.21 0.12
N LEU A 136 -6.11 -8.74 1.31
CA LEU A 136 -6.79 -9.87 1.93
C LEU A 136 -7.49 -9.38 3.20
N ASP A 137 -8.67 -9.91 3.48
CA ASP A 137 -9.27 -9.84 4.81
C ASP A 137 -8.52 -10.79 5.74
N ARG A 138 -7.94 -10.27 6.83
CA ARG A 138 -7.06 -11.06 7.72
C ARG A 138 -7.79 -12.11 8.54
N GLU A 139 -9.09 -11.93 8.76
CA GLU A 139 -9.88 -12.86 9.55
C GLU A 139 -10.39 -14.03 8.71
N THR A 140 -10.68 -13.77 7.44
CA THR A 140 -11.33 -14.74 6.54
C THR A 140 -10.45 -15.24 5.41
N ASP A 141 -9.27 -14.63 5.21
CA ASP A 141 -8.37 -14.86 4.08
C ASP A 141 -9.00 -14.67 2.70
N VAL A 142 -10.14 -13.98 2.63
CA VAL A 142 -10.81 -13.65 1.38
C VAL A 142 -10.00 -12.57 0.66
N LEU A 143 -9.69 -12.82 -0.62
CA LEU A 143 -9.08 -11.84 -1.51
C LEU A 143 -10.10 -10.73 -1.82
N ILE A 144 -9.82 -9.54 -1.30
CA ILE A 144 -10.69 -8.38 -1.43
C ILE A 144 -10.40 -7.59 -2.71
N ALA A 145 -9.11 -7.32 -2.98
CA ALA A 145 -8.71 -6.50 -4.11
C ALA A 145 -7.32 -6.88 -4.64
N THR A 146 -7.06 -6.50 -5.89
CA THR A 146 -5.75 -6.64 -6.54
C THR A 146 -5.32 -5.33 -7.19
N ALA A 147 -4.02 -5.11 -7.26
CA ALA A 147 -3.38 -4.05 -8.03
C ALA A 147 -2.46 -4.69 -9.07
N ASP A 148 -2.57 -4.26 -10.32
CA ASP A 148 -1.81 -4.80 -11.45
C ASP A 148 -1.12 -3.66 -12.21
N GLY A 149 0.21 -3.63 -12.17
CA GLY A 149 1.06 -2.65 -12.83
C GLY A 149 1.56 -3.07 -14.22
N SER A 150 1.02 -4.14 -14.81
CA SER A 150 1.52 -4.72 -16.06
C SER A 150 0.99 -4.07 -17.34
N SER A 151 0.14 -3.06 -17.25
CA SER A 151 -0.58 -2.50 -18.40
C SER A 151 0.28 -1.71 -19.39
N GLY A 152 1.60 -1.66 -19.24
CA GLY A 152 2.54 -0.98 -20.14
C GLY A 152 2.54 0.56 -20.05
N ASP A 153 1.41 1.18 -19.68
CA ASP A 153 1.17 2.62 -19.80
C ASP A 153 1.45 3.45 -18.54
N ILE A 154 2.40 3.04 -17.68
CA ILE A 154 2.64 3.67 -16.37
C ILE A 154 1.33 3.75 -15.55
N VAL A 155 0.45 2.77 -15.69
CA VAL A 155 -0.81 2.70 -14.96
C VAL A 155 -0.78 1.50 -14.02
N THR A 156 -1.23 1.68 -12.79
CA THR A 156 -1.65 0.56 -11.94
C THR A 156 -3.15 0.42 -12.01
N ARG A 157 -3.64 -0.74 -12.46
CA ARG A 157 -5.07 -1.07 -12.44
C ARG A 157 -5.43 -1.71 -11.11
N LEU A 158 -6.34 -1.07 -10.38
CA LEU A 158 -6.98 -1.62 -9.19
C LEU A 158 -8.27 -2.32 -9.57
N GLN A 159 -8.48 -3.49 -8.96
CA GLN A 159 -9.68 -4.27 -9.12
C GLN A 159 -10.20 -4.72 -7.76
N LEU A 160 -11.45 -4.42 -7.47
CA LEU A 160 -12.15 -4.90 -6.29
C LEU A 160 -12.88 -6.21 -6.63
N LEU A 161 -12.52 -7.30 -5.94
CA LEU A 161 -13.00 -8.65 -6.24
C LEU A 161 -14.13 -9.09 -5.30
N ALA A 162 -14.12 -8.63 -4.04
CA ALA A 162 -15.11 -8.98 -3.03
C ALA A 162 -15.83 -7.75 -2.45
N LEU A 163 -16.47 -6.96 -3.33
CA LEU A 163 -17.16 -5.73 -2.93
C LEU A 163 -18.21 -5.97 -1.83
N SER A 164 -18.98 -7.06 -1.91
CA SER A 164 -20.01 -7.39 -0.91
C SER A 164 -19.43 -7.60 0.48
N THR A 165 -18.28 -8.29 0.60
CA THR A 165 -17.57 -8.49 1.87
C THR A 165 -17.17 -7.16 2.49
N VAL A 166 -16.63 -6.25 1.67
CA VAL A 166 -16.25 -4.90 2.12
C VAL A 166 -17.47 -4.10 2.54
N SER A 167 -18.51 -4.02 1.70
CA SER A 167 -19.70 -3.21 1.95
C SER A 167 -20.46 -3.61 3.21
N ASN A 168 -20.39 -4.88 3.62
CA ASN A 168 -21.04 -5.36 4.85
C ASN A 168 -20.28 -4.96 6.12
N ARG A 169 -18.98 -4.66 6.02
CA ARG A 169 -18.09 -4.45 7.17
C ARG A 169 -17.56 -3.03 7.28
N TYR A 170 -17.42 -2.33 6.16
CA TYR A 170 -16.87 -1.00 6.05
C TYR A 170 -17.94 0.01 5.67
N ARG A 171 -18.14 1.01 6.52
CA ARG A 171 -19.01 2.15 6.24
C ARG A 171 -18.14 3.33 5.74
N PRO A 172 -18.32 3.80 4.49
CA PRO A 172 -17.58 4.95 3.97
C PRO A 172 -17.81 6.23 4.80
N TYR A 173 -16.79 7.08 4.89
CA TYR A 173 -16.87 8.41 5.48
C TYR A 173 -17.54 9.42 4.55
N GLY A 174 -17.36 9.25 3.23
CA GLY A 174 -17.94 10.11 2.19
C GLY A 174 -17.15 11.39 1.91
N ASP A 175 -16.00 11.58 2.55
CA ASP A 175 -15.07 12.68 2.30
C ASP A 175 -13.98 12.34 1.28
N VAL A 176 -13.82 11.06 0.94
CA VAL A 176 -12.91 10.59 -0.10
C VAL A 176 -13.56 10.77 -1.48
N PRO A 177 -12.90 11.44 -2.45
CA PRO A 177 -13.48 11.65 -3.77
C PRO A 177 -13.54 10.33 -4.57
N ILE A 178 -14.75 9.95 -4.99
CA ILE A 178 -15.04 8.71 -5.75
C ILE A 178 -15.41 8.92 -7.23
N VAL A 179 -15.45 10.18 -7.68
CA VAL A 179 -16.13 10.57 -8.94
C VAL A 179 -15.39 10.11 -10.20
N GLN A 180 -14.10 9.75 -10.11
CA GLN A 180 -13.26 9.50 -11.29
C GLN A 180 -12.80 8.05 -11.38
N ARG A 181 -12.92 7.38 -12.53
CA ARG A 181 -12.42 6.00 -12.72
C ARG A 181 -10.89 5.91 -12.76
N THR A 182 -10.18 7.01 -12.95
CA THR A 182 -8.72 7.05 -12.76
C THR A 182 -8.35 8.14 -11.78
N SER A 183 -7.11 8.11 -11.27
CA SER A 183 -6.55 9.19 -10.46
C SER A 183 -6.06 10.38 -11.30
N GLY A 184 -6.24 10.34 -12.64
CA GLY A 184 -5.55 11.21 -13.59
C GLY A 184 -4.04 10.93 -13.69
N CYS A 185 -3.43 11.44 -14.77
CA CYS A 185 -1.98 11.62 -14.89
C CYS A 185 -1.67 13.06 -14.50
N PHE A 186 -0.74 13.28 -13.57
CA PHE A 186 -0.26 14.64 -13.28
C PHE A 186 0.95 14.91 -14.15
N ALA A 187 0.80 15.84 -15.10
CA ALA A 187 1.92 16.31 -15.90
C ALA A 187 2.84 17.14 -14.99
N SER A 188 4.12 16.78 -14.98
CA SER A 188 5.15 17.56 -14.29
C SER A 188 5.53 18.76 -15.15
N ASN A 189 4.74 19.83 -15.12
CA ASN A 189 5.23 21.12 -15.59
C ASN A 189 5.99 21.79 -14.44
N VAL A 190 7.32 21.75 -14.53
CA VAL A 190 8.31 21.97 -13.45
C VAL A 190 8.44 23.43 -12.99
N VAL A 191 7.60 24.36 -13.42
CA VAL A 191 7.93 25.79 -13.20
C VAL A 191 7.26 26.38 -11.96
N ASP A 192 6.12 25.87 -11.53
CA ASP A 192 5.49 26.24 -10.27
C ASP A 192 4.81 25.01 -9.68
N GLN A 193 4.73 24.88 -8.35
CA GLN A 193 4.20 23.70 -7.63
C GLN A 193 2.69 23.43 -7.86
N GLU A 194 2.12 23.91 -8.96
CA GLU A 194 0.76 23.70 -9.40
C GLU A 194 0.75 22.54 -10.40
N TYR A 195 0.41 21.35 -9.89
CA TYR A 195 0.27 20.19 -10.74
C TYR A 195 -1.01 20.32 -11.57
N ASP A 196 -0.87 20.47 -12.89
CA ASP A 196 -2.02 20.36 -13.79
C ASP A 196 -2.58 18.93 -13.73
N LEU A 197 -3.78 18.80 -13.16
CA LEU A 197 -4.57 17.58 -13.21
C LEU A 197 -5.01 17.39 -14.66
N VAL A 198 -4.27 16.59 -15.43
CA VAL A 198 -4.73 16.16 -16.75
C VAL A 198 -5.72 15.03 -16.54
N LEU A 199 -6.99 15.39 -16.45
CA LEU A 199 -8.08 14.44 -16.59
C LEU A 199 -8.07 13.94 -18.03
N SER A 200 -7.71 12.68 -18.23
CA SER A 200 -7.69 12.11 -19.56
C SER A 200 -9.13 12.04 -20.08
N ARG A 201 -9.37 12.57 -21.29
CA ARG A 201 -10.70 12.61 -21.93
C ARG A 201 -11.29 11.21 -22.16
N GLU A 202 -10.44 10.19 -22.15
CA GLU A 202 -10.78 8.77 -22.29
C GLU A 202 -11.53 8.20 -21.06
N GLU A 203 -11.52 8.89 -19.92
CA GLU A 203 -12.32 8.53 -18.73
C GLU A 203 -13.84 8.72 -18.90
N LEU A 204 -14.27 9.39 -19.98
CA LEU A 204 -15.67 9.70 -20.29
C LEU A 204 -16.25 8.86 -21.43
N LEU A 205 -15.44 8.05 -22.10
CA LEU A 205 -15.87 7.23 -23.23
C LEU A 205 -15.66 5.76 -22.89
N ASP A 206 -16.68 5.15 -22.29
CA ASP A 206 -16.81 3.69 -22.29
C ASP A 206 -16.78 3.22 -23.76
N HIS A 207 -15.81 2.36 -24.06
CA HIS A 207 -15.81 1.53 -25.24
C HIS A 207 -16.92 0.49 -25.08
N ASP A 208 -18.15 0.90 -25.37
CA ASP A 208 -19.15 -0.01 -25.88
C ASP A 208 -19.14 0.11 -27.40
N HIS A 209 -18.90 -1.02 -28.07
CA HIS A 209 -18.75 -1.09 -29.51
C HIS A 209 -20.08 -0.80 -30.21
N SER A 210 -20.37 0.47 -30.46
CA SER A 210 -21.49 0.91 -31.31
C SER A 210 -21.11 2.18 -32.05
N LEU A 211 -20.97 2.07 -33.37
CA LEU A 211 -20.67 3.16 -34.29
C LEU A 211 -21.57 4.38 -34.06
N GLY A 212 -20.96 5.52 -33.71
CA GLY A 212 -21.66 6.80 -33.62
C GLY A 212 -20.89 7.84 -32.84
N SER A 213 -19.75 8.30 -33.37
CA SER A 213 -19.00 9.42 -32.78
C SER A 213 -19.82 10.71 -32.88
N THR A 214 -20.55 11.03 -31.81
CA THR A 214 -21.13 12.36 -31.60
C THR A 214 -20.29 13.06 -30.55
N THR A 215 -19.46 13.99 -31.01
CA THR A 215 -18.60 14.84 -30.18
C THR A 215 -19.45 15.82 -29.37
N MET A 216 -19.97 15.40 -28.22
CA MET A 216 -20.57 16.33 -27.26
C MET A 216 -19.45 17.03 -26.47
N SER A 217 -19.19 18.28 -26.84
CA SER A 217 -18.40 19.24 -26.05
C SER A 217 -19.26 19.76 -24.90
N SER A 218 -19.39 18.99 -23.82
CA SER A 218 -19.89 19.54 -22.56
C SER A 218 -18.75 20.29 -21.86
N THR A 219 -18.88 21.60 -21.77
CA THR A 219 -18.03 22.45 -20.94
C THR A 219 -18.07 21.96 -19.49
N PRO A 220 -16.95 22.00 -18.75
CA PRO A 220 -16.88 21.57 -17.35
C PRO A 220 -17.55 22.62 -16.45
N SER A 221 -18.86 22.78 -16.56
CA SER A 221 -19.61 23.59 -15.63
C SER A 221 -19.70 22.85 -14.29
N THR A 222 -19.01 23.41 -13.30
CA THR A 222 -19.17 23.16 -11.85
C THR A 222 -18.69 21.82 -11.27
N VAL A 223 -17.53 21.32 -11.70
CA VAL A 223 -16.72 20.55 -10.73
C VAL A 223 -16.24 21.57 -9.70
N LYS A 224 -16.84 21.56 -8.50
CA LYS A 224 -16.49 22.50 -7.42
C LYS A 224 -14.97 22.42 -7.17
N PHE A 225 -14.30 23.57 -7.07
CA PHE A 225 -12.86 23.66 -6.77
C PHE A 225 -12.43 22.79 -5.58
N ASP A 226 -13.31 22.63 -4.58
CA ASP A 226 -13.09 21.75 -3.43
C ASP A 226 -12.84 20.28 -3.81
N ASN A 227 -13.50 19.78 -4.85
CA ASN A 227 -13.31 18.41 -5.33
C ASN A 227 -11.92 18.22 -5.93
N ILE A 228 -11.40 19.22 -6.67
CA ILE A 228 -10.05 19.17 -7.26
C ILE A 228 -9.01 19.12 -6.16
N LYS A 229 -9.17 19.94 -5.11
CA LYS A 229 -8.28 19.96 -3.95
C LYS A 229 -8.26 18.61 -3.22
N ASN A 230 -9.42 17.99 -3.03
CA ASN A 230 -9.52 16.67 -2.39
C ASN A 230 -8.90 15.56 -3.25
N VAL A 231 -9.08 15.59 -4.58
CA VAL A 231 -8.42 14.65 -5.50
C VAL A 231 -6.90 14.81 -5.44
N HIS A 232 -6.40 16.05 -5.41
CA HIS A 232 -4.97 16.31 -5.28
C HIS A 232 -4.40 15.80 -3.94
N ARG A 233 -5.13 15.97 -2.83
CA ARG A 233 -4.75 15.41 -1.51
C ARG A 233 -4.68 13.89 -1.54
N LEU A 234 -5.75 13.25 -2.05
CA LEU A 234 -5.82 11.80 -2.21
C LEU A 234 -4.64 11.29 -3.04
N ARG A 235 -4.34 11.94 -4.17
CA ARG A 235 -3.20 11.56 -5.00
C ARG A 235 -1.88 11.70 -4.26
N ARG A 236 -1.67 12.83 -3.59
CA ARG A 236 -0.42 13.09 -2.85
C ARG A 236 -0.18 12.02 -1.80
N ALA A 237 -1.23 11.53 -1.14
CA ALA A 237 -1.15 10.46 -0.15
C ALA A 237 -1.02 9.04 -0.75
N SER A 238 -1.38 8.88 -2.03
CA SER A 238 -1.37 7.59 -2.73
C SER A 238 0.06 7.13 -3.09
N PHE A 239 0.23 5.81 -3.18
CA PHE A 239 1.45 5.20 -3.73
C PHE A 239 1.51 5.42 -5.24
N VAL A 240 2.36 6.37 -5.63
CA VAL A 240 2.62 6.72 -7.04
C VAL A 240 4.05 6.38 -7.41
N GLY A 241 4.21 5.33 -8.23
CA GLY A 241 5.53 4.76 -8.54
C GLY A 241 6.52 5.81 -9.06
N GLN A 242 6.12 6.61 -10.06
CA GLN A 242 6.94 7.66 -10.70
C GLN A 242 6.10 8.83 -11.22
N HIS A 243 6.76 9.87 -11.74
CA HIS A 243 6.08 10.96 -12.44
C HIS A 243 5.29 10.40 -13.63
N GLY A 244 4.07 10.91 -13.84
CA GLY A 244 3.18 10.41 -14.90
C GLY A 244 2.54 9.05 -14.61
N HIS A 245 2.88 8.37 -13.50
CA HIS A 245 2.14 7.18 -13.10
C HIS A 245 0.69 7.57 -12.79
N SER A 246 -0.25 6.71 -13.17
CA SER A 246 -1.67 6.87 -12.84
C SER A 246 -2.24 5.58 -12.25
N ILE A 247 -3.40 5.70 -11.60
CA ILE A 247 -4.11 4.57 -11.02
C ILE A 247 -5.48 4.51 -11.67
N SER A 248 -5.80 3.39 -12.28
CA SER A 248 -7.14 3.08 -12.79
C SER A 248 -7.89 2.28 -11.74
N TYR A 249 -9.14 2.62 -11.48
CA TYR A 249 -9.99 2.01 -10.47
C TYR A 249 -11.16 1.32 -11.17
N SER A 250 -11.48 0.10 -10.74
CA SER A 250 -12.57 -0.69 -11.28
C SER A 250 -13.95 -0.21 -10.83
N SER A 251 -14.03 0.55 -9.72
CA SER A 251 -15.29 0.94 -9.10
C SER A 251 -15.29 2.38 -8.57
N GLY A 252 -16.48 2.83 -8.15
CA GLY A 252 -16.70 4.08 -7.42
C GLY A 252 -16.58 3.93 -5.89
N SER A 253 -15.93 2.87 -5.38
CA SER A 253 -15.87 2.61 -3.95
C SER A 253 -14.79 3.45 -3.27
N GLU A 254 -15.13 4.08 -2.14
CA GLU A 254 -14.17 4.78 -1.26
C GLU A 254 -13.05 3.84 -0.81
N PHE A 255 -13.38 2.60 -0.47
CA PHE A 255 -12.41 1.57 -0.09
C PHE A 255 -11.28 1.43 -1.12
N GLU A 256 -11.65 1.37 -2.40
CA GLU A 256 -10.70 1.19 -3.49
C GLU A 256 -9.72 2.37 -3.60
N ARG A 257 -10.16 3.58 -3.24
CA ARG A 257 -9.34 4.80 -3.22
C ARG A 257 -8.34 4.83 -2.07
N LEU A 258 -8.61 4.09 -1.00
CA LEU A 258 -7.72 4.00 0.14
C LEU A 258 -6.58 3.00 -0.07
N ILE A 259 -6.73 2.03 -0.98
CA ILE A 259 -5.70 1.02 -1.26
C ILE A 259 -4.35 1.66 -1.66
N PRO A 260 -4.28 2.62 -2.60
CA PRO A 260 -3.02 3.30 -2.90
C PRO A 260 -2.40 4.02 -1.71
N ILE A 261 -3.22 4.57 -0.82
CA ILE A 261 -2.72 5.29 0.36
C ILE A 261 -2.11 4.29 1.33
N VAL A 262 -2.73 3.12 1.53
CA VAL A 262 -2.12 2.04 2.33
C VAL A 262 -0.82 1.57 1.70
N ALA A 263 -0.79 1.40 0.37
CA ALA A 263 0.43 1.03 -0.35
C ALA A 263 1.58 2.04 -0.12
N SER A 264 1.27 3.31 0.19
CA SER A 264 2.26 4.35 0.47
C SER A 264 3.05 4.11 1.75
N LEU A 265 2.55 3.25 2.65
CA LEU A 265 3.30 2.75 3.81
C LEU A 265 4.58 2.00 3.43
N SER A 266 4.67 1.45 2.22
CA SER A 266 5.92 0.85 1.73
C SER A 266 7.05 1.88 1.57
N TYR A 267 6.74 3.16 1.37
CA TYR A 267 7.76 4.21 1.29
C TYR A 267 8.51 4.45 2.59
N LEU A 268 7.92 4.13 3.74
CA LEU A 268 8.57 4.31 5.03
C LEU A 268 9.87 3.52 5.14
N HIS A 269 9.92 2.35 4.51
CA HIS A 269 11.08 1.46 4.51
C HIS A 269 12.11 1.84 3.44
N SER A 270 11.75 2.68 2.48
CA SER A 270 12.67 3.17 1.45
C SER A 270 13.39 4.43 1.92
N TYR A 271 14.57 4.26 2.50
CA TYR A 271 15.43 5.36 2.99
C TYR A 271 15.63 6.49 1.95
N TYR A 272 15.74 6.15 0.67
CA TYR A 272 15.91 7.12 -0.42
C TYR A 272 14.66 7.95 -0.72
N LEU A 273 13.46 7.40 -0.51
CA LEU A 273 12.19 8.07 -0.80
C LEU A 273 11.66 8.87 0.39
N ASN A 274 11.97 8.44 1.61
CA ASN A 274 11.45 9.01 2.84
C ASN A 274 11.84 10.50 3.00
N LYS A 275 13.07 10.89 2.64
CA LYS A 275 13.57 12.27 2.81
C LYS A 275 12.97 13.32 1.88
N GLN A 276 12.43 12.94 0.71
CA GLN A 276 12.00 13.92 -0.30
C GLN A 276 10.48 14.10 -0.40
N ARG A 277 9.68 13.06 -0.12
CA ARG A 277 8.23 13.13 -0.42
C ARG A 277 7.32 13.39 0.79
N TYR A 278 7.68 12.97 2.00
CA TYR A 278 6.69 12.92 3.10
C TYR A 278 7.24 13.31 4.48
N PRO A 279 7.48 14.60 4.74
CA PRO A 279 7.77 15.08 6.11
C PRO A 279 6.57 14.93 7.06
N ASP A 280 5.37 14.59 6.57
CA ASP A 280 4.12 14.55 7.36
C ASP A 280 3.26 13.30 7.08
N PHE A 281 3.92 12.17 6.86
CA PHE A 281 3.28 10.90 6.49
C PHE A 281 2.23 10.44 7.51
N ASP A 282 2.51 10.60 8.81
CA ASP A 282 1.59 10.21 9.88
C ASP A 282 0.27 10.99 9.82
N CYS A 283 0.31 12.28 9.49
CA CYS A 283 -0.90 13.08 9.31
C CYS A 283 -1.74 12.61 8.13
N LEU A 284 -1.12 12.19 7.02
CA LEU A 284 -1.84 11.66 5.86
C LEU A 284 -2.52 10.33 6.17
N VAL A 285 -1.83 9.40 6.83
CA VAL A 285 -2.40 8.09 7.18
C VAL A 285 -3.60 8.26 8.13
N MET A 286 -3.51 9.22 9.06
CA MET A 286 -4.63 9.57 9.94
C MET A 286 -5.80 10.25 9.22
N GLU A 287 -5.53 11.17 8.30
CA GLU A 287 -6.56 11.89 7.53
C GLU A 287 -7.48 10.91 6.81
N PHE A 288 -6.94 9.79 6.32
CA PHE A 288 -7.69 8.76 5.59
C PHE A 288 -8.14 7.56 6.45
N GLY A 289 -8.03 7.64 7.78
CA GLY A 289 -8.52 6.60 8.69
C GLY A 289 -7.80 5.25 8.58
N ILE A 290 -6.65 5.20 7.90
CA ILE A 290 -5.83 3.98 7.75
C ILE A 290 -5.04 3.78 9.03
N ARG A 291 -5.02 2.57 9.60
CA ARG A 291 -4.28 2.31 10.84
C ARG A 291 -3.37 1.11 10.69
N THR A 292 -2.06 1.31 10.76
CA THR A 292 -1.15 0.19 11.03
C THR A 292 -1.48 -0.36 12.41
N SER A 293 -1.71 -1.66 12.52
CA SER A 293 -2.20 -2.25 13.76
C SER A 293 -1.39 -3.43 14.24
N SER A 294 -1.34 -3.54 15.57
CA SER A 294 -1.33 -4.83 16.24
C SER A 294 -2.73 -5.06 16.82
N LEU A 295 -3.27 -6.27 16.67
CA LEU A 295 -4.54 -6.64 17.32
C LEU A 295 -4.46 -6.47 18.84
N GLU A 296 -3.31 -6.75 19.46
CA GLU A 296 -3.09 -6.55 20.91
C GLU A 296 -3.09 -5.07 21.32
N ASN A 297 -2.40 -4.17 20.62
CA ASN A 297 -2.52 -2.73 20.89
C ASN A 297 -3.89 -2.17 20.53
N LEU A 298 -4.64 -2.80 19.64
CA LEU A 298 -6.01 -2.38 19.33
C LEU A 298 -6.96 -2.84 20.43
N GLN A 299 -6.86 -4.09 20.86
CA GLN A 299 -7.58 -4.62 22.01
C GLN A 299 -7.20 -3.90 23.30
N ARG A 300 -5.91 -3.67 23.57
CA ARG A 300 -5.41 -2.94 24.73
C ARG A 300 -5.84 -1.48 24.69
N ARG A 301 -5.68 -0.78 23.57
CA ARG A 301 -6.16 0.61 23.46
C ARG A 301 -7.66 0.69 23.54
N ASP A 302 -8.40 -0.21 22.91
CA ASP A 302 -9.84 -0.25 23.07
C ASP A 302 -10.20 -0.51 24.52
N SER A 303 -9.51 -1.42 25.21
CA SER A 303 -9.74 -1.69 26.64
C SER A 303 -9.42 -0.47 27.51
N GLU A 304 -8.27 0.16 27.32
CA GLU A 304 -7.82 1.36 28.05
C GLU A 304 -8.72 2.57 27.75
N GLN A 305 -9.08 2.78 26.49
CA GLN A 305 -9.98 3.84 26.05
C GLN A 305 -11.39 3.63 26.60
N ARG A 306 -11.89 2.38 26.58
CA ARG A 306 -13.16 2.01 27.21
C ARG A 306 -13.12 2.29 28.71
N GLN A 307 -12.06 1.86 29.40
CA GLN A 307 -11.86 2.11 30.84
C GLN A 307 -11.81 3.61 31.16
N ASN A 308 -11.02 4.39 30.41
CA ASN A 308 -10.86 5.82 30.58
C ASN A 308 -12.17 6.58 30.32
N ASN A 309 -12.92 6.18 29.29
CA ASN A 309 -14.21 6.80 28.99
C ASN A 309 -15.24 6.47 30.08
N CYS A 310 -15.22 5.25 30.63
CA CYS A 310 -16.07 4.85 31.75
C CYS A 310 -15.76 5.68 33.02
N GLN A 311 -14.48 5.81 33.37
CA GLN A 311 -14.05 6.67 34.48
C GLN A 311 -14.43 8.14 34.27
N ARG A 312 -14.33 8.63 33.03
CA ARG A 312 -14.71 10.00 32.70
C ARG A 312 -16.22 10.21 32.81
N PHE A 313 -17.02 9.23 32.38
CA PHE A 313 -18.48 9.25 32.56
C PHE A 313 -18.84 9.37 34.04
N HIS A 314 -18.31 8.48 34.88
CA HIS A 314 -18.53 8.53 36.34
C HIS A 314 -18.10 9.86 36.96
N ARG A 315 -16.97 10.42 36.53
CA ARG A 315 -16.51 11.73 37.01
C ARG A 315 -17.45 12.88 36.61
N ILE A 316 -18.00 12.84 35.40
CA ILE A 316 -18.93 13.87 34.90
C ILE A 316 -20.27 13.79 35.63
N PHE A 317 -20.74 12.58 35.89
CA PHE A 317 -22.05 12.31 36.50
C PHE A 317 -21.99 12.06 38.02
N ARG A 318 -20.89 12.48 38.68
CA ARG A 318 -20.74 12.37 40.13
C ARG A 318 -21.90 13.07 40.86
N ASP A 319 -22.36 12.47 41.95
CA ASP A 319 -23.49 12.92 42.77
C ASP A 319 -24.85 12.89 42.05
N THR A 320 -24.95 12.15 40.94
CA THR A 320 -26.21 11.89 40.23
C THR A 320 -26.58 10.42 40.30
N CYS A 321 -27.82 10.07 39.92
CA CYS A 321 -28.22 8.66 39.82
C CYS A 321 -27.40 7.86 38.78
N TRP A 322 -26.76 8.53 37.83
CA TRP A 322 -25.96 7.90 36.77
C TRP A 322 -24.58 7.42 37.25
N GLU A 323 -24.06 7.93 38.37
CA GLU A 323 -22.80 7.46 38.98
C GLU A 323 -22.90 6.00 39.44
N THR A 324 -24.11 5.57 39.83
CA THR A 324 -24.34 4.19 40.30
C THR A 324 -24.48 3.17 39.18
N LEU A 325 -24.36 3.58 37.92
CA LEU A 325 -24.52 2.67 36.81
C LEU A 325 -23.36 1.67 36.72
N PRO A 326 -23.65 0.39 36.44
CA PRO A 326 -22.64 -0.59 36.11
C PRO A 326 -21.81 -0.18 34.88
N ASP A 327 -20.51 -0.49 34.90
CA ASP A 327 -19.58 -0.14 33.82
C ASP A 327 -20.04 -0.69 32.46
N ASP A 328 -20.67 -1.87 32.41
CA ASP A 328 -21.18 -2.46 31.17
C ASP A 328 -22.34 -1.65 30.55
N LEU A 329 -23.20 -1.04 31.38
CA LEU A 329 -24.26 -0.14 30.95
C LEU A 329 -23.69 1.21 30.47
N VAL A 330 -22.72 1.75 31.21
CA VAL A 330 -21.99 2.96 30.81
C VAL A 330 -21.28 2.77 29.48
N MET A 331 -20.64 1.62 29.27
CA MET A 331 -19.96 1.30 28.02
C MET A 331 -20.93 1.19 26.83
N LYS A 332 -22.14 0.66 27.04
CA LYS A 332 -23.19 0.68 26.00
C LYS A 332 -23.60 2.10 25.65
N ILE A 333 -23.81 2.96 26.65
CA ILE A 333 -24.15 4.38 26.45
C ILE A 333 -23.03 5.12 25.70
N LEU A 334 -21.77 4.93 26.12
CA LEU A 334 -20.61 5.53 25.46
C LEU A 334 -20.41 5.00 24.04
N GLY A 335 -20.70 3.73 23.79
CA GLY A 335 -20.69 3.13 22.45
C GLY A 335 -21.70 3.78 21.50
N PHE A 336 -22.82 4.31 22.03
CA PHE A 336 -23.76 5.13 21.26
C PHE A 336 -23.25 6.57 21.02
N LEU A 337 -22.37 7.11 21.87
CA LEU A 337 -22.02 8.53 21.90
C LEU A 337 -20.63 8.87 21.32
N LEU A 338 -19.63 7.99 21.45
CA LEU A 338 -18.21 8.27 21.15
C LEU A 338 -17.73 7.54 19.90
N GLN A 339 -18.26 7.91 18.73
CA GLN A 339 -17.71 7.48 17.44
C GLN A 339 -16.52 8.36 16.99
N ARG A 340 -15.35 8.32 17.67
CA ARG A 340 -14.10 8.90 17.11
C ARG A 340 -12.85 8.04 17.34
N PRO A 341 -11.87 7.98 16.41
CA PRO A 341 -10.80 6.99 16.51
C PRO A 341 -9.37 7.62 16.77
N PRO A 342 -8.40 6.98 17.50
CA PRO A 342 -7.06 7.56 17.89
C PRO A 342 -5.78 7.05 17.13
N LEU A 343 -4.62 7.74 17.27
CA LEU A 343 -3.32 7.78 16.49
C LEU A 343 -2.35 6.55 16.45
N HIS A 344 -1.34 6.59 15.54
CA HIS A 344 -0.32 5.55 15.15
C HIS A 344 0.95 5.42 16.03
N ILE A 345 1.66 4.28 15.92
CA ILE A 345 3.03 4.03 16.45
C ILE A 345 3.86 3.27 15.39
N LEU A 346 5.05 3.78 15.05
CA LEU A 346 6.03 3.11 14.19
C LEU A 346 7.04 2.29 15.02
N ARG A 347 7.52 1.17 14.49
CA ARG A 347 8.59 0.35 15.09
C ARG A 347 9.95 1.01 14.77
N PRO A 348 10.89 1.14 15.74
CA PRO A 348 12.22 1.64 15.43
C PRO A 348 13.00 0.66 14.54
N LEU A 349 13.64 1.17 13.48
CA LEU A 349 14.61 0.41 12.68
C LEU A 349 15.73 -0.08 13.60
N GLN A 350 16.06 -1.37 13.55
CA GLN A 350 17.29 -1.86 14.17
C GLN A 350 18.49 -1.25 13.42
N PRO A 351 19.47 -0.68 14.12
CA PRO A 351 20.68 -0.19 13.47
C PRO A 351 21.44 -1.37 12.82
N PRO A 352 22.11 -1.13 11.69
CA PRO A 352 22.92 -2.16 11.05
C PRO A 352 23.95 -2.67 12.06
N ARG A 353 23.99 -4.01 12.25
CA ARG A 353 25.02 -4.66 13.07
C ARG A 353 26.37 -4.23 12.54
N GLN A 354 27.15 -3.52 13.36
CA GLN A 354 28.52 -3.18 13.04
C GLN A 354 29.27 -4.49 12.78
N MET A 355 29.75 -4.68 11.56
CA MET A 355 30.69 -5.74 11.24
C MET A 355 31.94 -5.47 12.08
N THR A 356 32.15 -6.30 13.10
CA THR A 356 33.41 -6.36 13.82
C THR A 356 34.48 -6.78 12.81
N SER A 357 35.39 -5.85 12.48
CA SER A 357 36.63 -6.16 11.78
C SER A 357 37.36 -7.25 12.55
N ILE A 358 37.45 -8.44 11.96
CA ILE A 358 38.36 -9.49 12.42
C ILE A 358 39.74 -9.10 11.91
N THR A 359 40.52 -8.43 12.76
CA THR A 359 41.96 -8.28 12.57
C THR A 359 42.59 -9.63 12.85
N HIS A 360 43.00 -10.35 11.81
CA HIS A 360 43.91 -11.47 11.95
C HIS A 360 45.30 -10.92 12.28
N ILE A 361 45.85 -11.36 13.42
CA ILE A 361 47.28 -11.35 13.73
C ILE A 361 47.90 -12.62 13.11
#